data_AF-A0A9E2V7W4-F1
#
_entry.id   AF-A0A9E2V7W4-F1
#
_cell.length_a   1.000
_cell.length_b   1.000
_cell.length_c   1.000
_cell.angle_alpha   90.00
_cell.angle_beta   90.00
_cell.angle_gamma   90.00
#
_symmetry.space_group_name_H-M   'P 1'
#
loop_
_entity.id
_entity.type
_entity.pdbx_description
1 polymer ?
#
loop_
_entity_poly.entity_id
_entity_poly.type
_entity_poly.pdbx_seq_one_letter_code
_entity_poly.pdbx_strand_id
1 'polypeptide(L)'
;MKRLFVIIFLIMLPVFSFASEKPVWVEATGEAYLGEIDTPKEVKDRARRDAQKNALEKAVGVFIKSHTLVSNCQLAEDLIYAAVRGQIEKTEILHEGWDTKERSLYRATLRALIKPVYP
;
A
#
# COMPACT_ATOMS: atom_id res chain seq x y z
N MET A 1 31.22 13.70 41.08
CA MET A 1 29.94 12.97 41.10
C MET A 1 28.85 13.60 40.22
N LYS A 2 28.62 14.92 40.28
CA LYS A 2 27.61 15.62 39.44
C LYS A 2 27.81 15.46 37.92
N ARG A 3 29.07 15.52 37.43
CA ARG A 3 29.39 15.33 36.00
C ARG A 3 29.13 13.91 35.49
N LEU A 4 29.24 12.90 36.35
CA LEU A 4 28.96 11.50 36.01
C LEU A 4 27.44 11.28 35.82
N PHE A 5 26.63 11.96 36.64
CA PHE A 5 25.17 11.93 36.56
C PHE A 5 24.65 12.58 35.27
N VAL A 6 25.31 13.67 34.81
CA VAL A 6 24.96 14.36 33.56
C VAL A 6 25.26 13.48 32.33
N ILE A 7 26.36 12.73 32.35
CA ILE A 7 26.73 11.82 31.25
C ILE A 7 25.74 10.63 31.17
N ILE A 8 25.35 10.08 32.31
CA ILE A 8 24.33 9.01 32.38
C ILE A 8 22.96 9.52 31.89
N PHE A 9 22.59 10.76 32.23
CA PHE A 9 21.34 11.37 31.75
C PHE A 9 21.36 11.64 30.23
N LEU A 10 22.52 12.00 29.67
CA LEU A 10 22.66 12.29 28.23
C LEU A 10 22.61 11.02 27.36
N ILE A 11 23.03 9.87 27.89
CA ILE A 11 23.00 8.57 27.18
C ILE A 11 21.59 7.96 27.16
N MET A 12 20.71 8.35 28.09
CA MET A 12 19.32 7.89 28.16
C MET A 12 18.34 8.62 27.22
N LEU A 13 18.80 9.63 26.45
CA LEU A 13 17.90 10.47 25.66
C LEU A 13 17.32 9.87 24.35
N PRO A 14 17.84 8.79 23.70
CA PRO A 14 17.26 8.34 22.43
C PRO A 14 16.60 6.95 22.50
N VAL A 15 15.76 6.65 23.50
CA VAL A 15 15.14 5.30 23.63
C VAL A 15 13.78 5.14 22.95
N PHE A 16 13.21 6.19 22.34
CA PHE A 16 11.85 6.10 21.77
C PHE A 16 11.82 6.53 20.30
N SER A 17 12.43 5.71 19.44
CA SER A 17 12.09 5.70 18.00
C SER A 17 11.09 4.58 17.74
N PHE A 18 9.79 4.87 17.86
CA PHE A 18 8.76 4.01 17.30
C PHE A 18 8.66 4.30 15.80
N ALA A 19 9.30 3.48 14.98
CA ALA A 19 9.12 3.51 13.54
C ALA A 19 7.79 2.84 13.16
N SER A 20 6.68 3.55 13.34
CA SER A 20 5.39 3.10 12.79
C SER A 20 5.41 3.31 11.28
N GLU A 21 5.30 2.23 10.50
CA GLU A 21 5.17 2.34 9.05
C GLU A 21 3.88 3.11 8.72
N LYS A 22 4.01 4.20 7.94
CA LYS A 22 2.91 5.13 7.67
C LYS A 22 2.09 4.63 6.48
N PRO A 23 0.78 4.90 6.45
CA PRO A 23 -0.04 4.63 5.27
C PRO A 23 0.54 5.32 4.03
N VAL A 24 0.51 4.63 2.90
CA VAL A 24 1.07 5.10 1.63
C VAL A 24 -0.04 5.36 0.63
N TRP A 25 0.06 6.47 -0.07
CA TRP A 25 -0.80 6.78 -1.21
C TRP A 25 -0.26 6.10 -2.47
N VAL A 26 -1.09 5.29 -3.11
CA VAL A 26 -0.73 4.57 -4.34
C VAL A 26 -1.78 4.82 -5.40
N GLU A 27 -1.32 5.17 -6.60
CA GLU A 27 -2.16 5.28 -7.79
C GLU A 27 -2.10 3.99 -8.61
N ALA A 28 -3.27 3.50 -9.02
CA ALA A 28 -3.39 2.35 -9.89
C ALA A 28 -4.57 2.47 -10.82
N THR A 29 -4.41 1.82 -11.97
CA THR A 29 -5.41 1.69 -13.00
C THR A 29 -5.87 0.25 -13.03
N GLY A 30 -7.17 0.04 -13.18
CA GLY A 30 -7.78 -1.25 -13.40
C GLY A 30 -8.71 -1.22 -14.59
N GLU A 31 -8.97 -2.40 -15.12
CA GLU A 31 -9.64 -2.58 -16.40
C GLU A 31 -10.70 -3.68 -16.32
N ALA A 32 -11.79 -3.51 -17.07
CA ALA A 32 -12.79 -4.55 -17.22
C ALA A 32 -13.43 -4.48 -18.60
N TYR A 33 -13.64 -5.65 -19.20
CA TYR A 33 -14.35 -5.81 -20.45
C TYR A 33 -15.85 -5.99 -20.22
N LEU A 34 -16.66 -5.39 -21.09
CA LEU A 34 -18.10 -5.60 -21.21
C LEU A 34 -18.35 -6.90 -21.97
N GLY A 35 -18.75 -7.94 -21.23
CA GLY A 35 -19.25 -9.18 -21.81
C GLY A 35 -20.70 -9.07 -22.31
N GLU A 36 -21.15 -10.10 -23.04
CA GLU A 36 -22.49 -10.12 -23.65
C GLU A 36 -23.65 -10.09 -22.63
N ILE A 37 -23.42 -10.61 -21.43
CA ILE A 37 -24.40 -10.69 -20.35
C ILE A 37 -24.16 -9.65 -19.24
N ASP A 38 -23.08 -8.88 -19.33
CA ASP A 38 -22.70 -7.91 -18.30
C ASP A 38 -23.50 -6.62 -18.46
N THR A 39 -23.93 -6.05 -17.34
CA THR A 39 -24.45 -4.68 -17.32
C THR A 39 -23.29 -3.68 -17.28
N PRO A 40 -23.47 -2.46 -17.84
CA PRO A 40 -22.47 -1.39 -17.71
C PRO A 40 -22.08 -1.07 -16.26
N LYS A 41 -22.99 -1.28 -15.30
CA LYS A 41 -22.72 -1.08 -13.87
C LYS A 41 -21.75 -2.12 -13.33
N GLU A 42 -21.96 -3.39 -13.65
CA GLU A 42 -21.10 -4.49 -13.19
C GLU A 42 -19.68 -4.35 -13.72
N VAL A 43 -19.52 -3.91 -14.98
CA VAL A 43 -18.19 -3.66 -15.58
C VAL A 43 -17.48 -2.52 -14.86
N LYS A 44 -18.17 -1.42 -14.55
CA LYS A 44 -17.60 -0.30 -13.77
C LYS A 44 -17.12 -0.77 -12.40
N ASP A 45 -17.95 -1.52 -11.69
CA ASP A 45 -17.62 -2.03 -10.37
C ASP A 45 -16.48 -3.06 -10.43
N ARG A 46 -16.36 -3.82 -11.52
CA ARG A 46 -15.25 -4.75 -11.78
C ARG A 46 -13.95 -3.99 -12.04
N ALA A 47 -13.95 -2.97 -12.90
CA ALA A 47 -12.77 -2.16 -13.18
C ALA A 47 -12.25 -1.42 -11.93
N ARG A 48 -13.17 -0.89 -11.10
CA ARG A 48 -12.82 -0.26 -9.83
C ARG A 48 -12.19 -1.26 -8.84
N ARG A 49 -12.76 -2.48 -8.73
CA ARG A 49 -12.18 -3.55 -7.91
C ARG A 49 -10.80 -3.98 -8.40
N ASP A 50 -10.63 -4.08 -9.72
CA ASP A 50 -9.34 -4.38 -10.33
C ASP A 50 -8.31 -3.27 -10.00
N ALA A 51 -8.71 -2.01 -10.11
CA ALA A 51 -7.85 -0.88 -9.77
C ALA A 51 -7.46 -0.87 -8.27
N GLN A 52 -8.39 -1.21 -7.38
CA GLN A 52 -8.12 -1.36 -5.94
C GLN A 52 -7.14 -2.50 -5.67
N LYS A 53 -7.32 -3.65 -6.33
CA LYS A 53 -6.41 -4.79 -6.23
C LYS A 53 -4.99 -4.39 -6.69
N ASN A 54 -4.89 -3.73 -7.83
CA ASN A 54 -3.61 -3.26 -8.37
C ASN A 54 -2.93 -2.24 -7.46
N ALA A 55 -3.70 -1.35 -6.81
CA ALA A 55 -3.17 -0.43 -5.80
C ALA A 55 -2.65 -1.18 -4.57
N LEU A 56 -3.37 -2.22 -4.12
CA LEU A 56 -2.99 -3.06 -2.99
C LEU A 56 -1.66 -3.78 -3.25
N GLU A 57 -1.53 -4.42 -4.41
CA GLU A 57 -0.32 -5.15 -4.80
C GLU A 57 0.90 -4.21 -4.86
N LYS A 58 0.74 -3.03 -5.46
CA LYS A 58 1.78 -2.00 -5.48
C LYS A 58 2.17 -1.56 -4.08
N ALA A 59 1.21 -1.31 -3.19
CA ALA A 59 1.48 -0.89 -1.82
C ALA A 59 2.20 -1.97 -1.01
N VAL A 60 1.77 -3.23 -1.10
CA VAL A 60 2.43 -4.37 -0.45
C VAL A 60 3.87 -4.51 -0.93
N GLY A 61 4.11 -4.35 -2.25
CA GLY A 61 5.47 -4.33 -2.79
C GLY A 61 6.34 -3.19 -2.24
N VAL A 62 5.75 -2.04 -1.90
CA VAL A 62 6.46 -0.94 -1.22
C VAL A 62 6.78 -1.30 0.22
N PHE A 63 5.82 -1.83 0.99
CA PHE A 63 6.03 -2.21 2.39
C PHE A 63 7.14 -3.26 2.54
N ILE A 64 7.13 -4.29 1.70
CA ILE A 64 8.17 -5.33 1.72
C ILE A 64 9.56 -4.71 1.45
N LYS A 65 9.68 -3.84 0.43
CA LYS A 65 10.95 -3.18 0.09
C LYS A 65 11.45 -2.25 1.19
N SER A 66 10.55 -1.47 1.81
CA SER A 66 10.90 -0.56 2.91
C SER A 66 11.51 -1.33 4.08
N HIS A 67 10.96 -2.50 4.42
CA HIS A 67 11.48 -3.34 5.50
C HIS A 67 12.79 -4.03 5.16
N THR A 68 12.95 -4.58 3.94
CA THR A 68 14.23 -5.21 3.54
C THR A 68 15.40 -4.22 3.59
N LEU A 69 15.19 -2.95 3.25
CA LEU A 69 16.25 -1.93 3.35
C LEU A 69 16.62 -1.60 4.80
N VAL A 70 15.68 -1.69 5.73
CA VAL A 70 15.90 -1.42 7.16
C VAL A 70 16.52 -2.63 7.88
N SER A 71 16.13 -3.85 7.51
CA SER A 71 16.42 -5.11 8.22
C SER A 71 17.72 -5.82 7.81
N ASN A 72 18.65 -5.14 7.13
CA ASN A 72 19.80 -5.77 6.50
C ASN A 72 20.88 -6.27 7.51
N CYS A 73 20.56 -7.32 8.30
CA CYS A 73 21.49 -8.20 9.05
C CYS A 73 20.85 -9.42 9.77
N GLN A 74 19.52 -9.67 9.77
CA GLN A 74 18.94 -10.82 10.50
C GLN A 74 17.93 -11.62 9.66
N LEU A 75 18.35 -12.82 9.22
CA LEU A 75 17.60 -13.76 8.37
C LEU A 75 16.23 -14.22 8.92
N ALA A 76 15.92 -13.95 10.19
CA ALA A 76 14.68 -14.38 10.83
C ALA A 76 13.52 -13.39 10.60
N GLU A 77 13.80 -12.10 10.38
CA GLU A 77 12.75 -11.08 10.19
C GLU A 77 12.12 -11.15 8.78
N ASP A 78 12.89 -11.53 7.76
CA ASP A 78 12.44 -11.60 6.36
C ASP A 78 11.23 -12.54 6.13
N LEU A 79 11.09 -13.62 6.91
CA LEU A 79 9.97 -14.57 6.78
C LEU A 79 8.64 -14.02 7.27
N ILE A 80 8.64 -13.12 8.26
CA ILE A 80 7.42 -12.48 8.79
C ILE A 80 6.86 -11.49 7.77
N TYR A 81 7.75 -10.79 7.04
CA TYR A 81 7.35 -9.76 6.08
C TYR A 81 6.82 -10.29 4.74
N ALA A 82 7.12 -11.55 4.38
CA ALA A 82 6.49 -12.20 3.23
C ALA A 82 4.96 -12.30 3.36
N ALA A 83 4.41 -12.16 4.58
CA ALA A 83 2.98 -12.23 4.88
C ALA A 83 2.29 -10.87 5.06
N VAL A 84 2.98 -9.74 4.80
CA VAL A 84 2.38 -8.40 4.94
C VAL A 84 1.14 -8.28 4.06
N ARG A 85 0.03 -7.87 4.68
CA ARG A 85 -1.22 -7.56 3.98
C ARG A 85 -1.39 -6.05 3.89
N GLY A 86 -2.04 -5.58 2.83
CA GLY A 86 -2.50 -4.20 2.75
C GLY A 86 -3.93 -4.08 3.25
N GLN A 87 -4.27 -2.96 3.89
CA GLN A 87 -5.65 -2.55 4.16
C GLN A 87 -5.89 -1.17 3.53
N ILE A 88 -6.93 -1.07 2.70
CA ILE A 88 -7.36 0.20 2.11
C ILE A 88 -8.10 1.00 3.18
N GLU A 89 -7.62 2.22 3.46
CA GLU A 89 -8.28 3.17 4.37
C GLU A 89 -9.13 4.19 3.62
N LYS A 90 -8.65 4.63 2.45
CA LYS A 90 -9.33 5.62 1.62
C LYS A 90 -9.14 5.32 0.14
N THR A 91 -10.11 5.68 -0.68
CA THR A 91 -10.03 5.59 -2.13
C THR A 91 -10.59 6.86 -2.76
N GLU A 92 -9.89 7.38 -3.75
CA GLU A 92 -10.25 8.57 -4.53
C GLU A 92 -10.21 8.17 -6.00
N ILE A 93 -11.34 8.28 -6.71
CA ILE A 93 -11.38 8.02 -8.16
C ILE A 93 -10.81 9.26 -8.85
N LEU A 94 -9.76 9.07 -9.65
CA LEU A 94 -9.11 10.15 -10.40
C LEU A 94 -9.73 10.27 -11.80
N HIS A 95 -9.90 9.14 -12.47
CA HIS A 95 -10.46 9.08 -13.82
C HIS A 95 -11.17 7.76 -14.04
N GLU A 96 -12.30 7.76 -14.73
CA GLU A 96 -12.96 6.55 -15.18
C GLU A 96 -13.71 6.78 -16.49
N GLY A 97 -13.73 5.77 -17.35
CA GLY A 97 -14.35 5.91 -18.66
C GLY A 97 -14.23 4.67 -19.53
N TRP A 98 -15.06 4.63 -20.57
CA TRP A 98 -14.88 3.69 -21.67
C TRP A 98 -13.68 4.12 -22.51
N ASP A 99 -12.89 3.14 -22.96
CA ASP A 99 -11.76 3.42 -23.83
C ASP A 99 -12.25 3.96 -25.18
N THR A 100 -11.52 4.93 -25.73
CA THR A 100 -11.88 5.61 -26.97
C THR A 100 -11.62 4.76 -28.21
N LYS A 101 -10.68 3.81 -28.12
CA LYS A 101 -10.32 2.87 -29.19
C LYS A 101 -11.09 1.56 -29.04
N GLU A 102 -11.28 1.09 -27.81
CA GLU A 102 -11.95 -0.18 -27.52
C GLU A 102 -13.22 0.03 -26.69
N ARG A 103 -14.37 0.12 -27.36
CA ARG A 103 -15.66 0.46 -26.71
C ARG A 103 -16.15 -0.56 -25.67
N SER A 104 -15.62 -1.78 -25.69
CA SER A 104 -15.91 -2.82 -24.70
C SER A 104 -15.03 -2.72 -23.46
N LEU A 105 -13.97 -1.90 -23.46
CA LEU A 105 -13.04 -1.77 -22.35
C LEU A 105 -13.41 -0.57 -21.48
N TYR A 106 -13.61 -0.81 -20.19
CA TYR A 106 -13.76 0.24 -19.18
C TYR A 106 -12.51 0.33 -18.33
N ARG A 107 -11.98 1.54 -18.16
CA ARG A 107 -10.78 1.81 -17.37
C ARG A 107 -11.13 2.71 -16.19
N ALA A 108 -10.62 2.36 -15.02
CA ALA A 108 -10.74 3.16 -13.79
C ALA A 108 -9.35 3.39 -13.19
N THR A 109 -8.98 4.64 -13.02
CA THR A 109 -7.78 5.07 -12.31
C THR A 109 -8.18 5.67 -10.98
N LEU A 110 -7.60 5.16 -9.91
CA LEU A 110 -7.85 5.60 -8.55
C LEU A 110 -6.55 5.77 -7.77
N ARG A 111 -6.65 6.55 -6.71
CA ARG A 111 -5.62 6.71 -5.70
C ARG A 111 -6.15 6.13 -4.39
N ALA A 112 -5.41 5.21 -3.79
CA ALA A 112 -5.77 4.56 -2.53
C ALA A 112 -4.76 4.85 -1.43
N LEU A 113 -5.24 5.12 -0.22
CA LEU A 113 -4.43 5.20 0.99
C LEU A 113 -4.42 3.81 1.62
N ILE A 114 -3.26 3.17 1.69
CA ILE A 114 -3.13 1.79 2.13
C ILE A 114 -2.19 1.74 3.33
N LYS A 115 -2.60 1.04 4.38
CA LYS A 115 -1.74 0.74 5.53
C LYS A 115 -1.27 -0.72 5.52
N PRO A 116 -0.06 -1.01 6.00
CA PRO A 116 0.37 -2.37 6.22
C PRO A 116 -0.35 -2.98 7.43
N VAL A 117 -0.68 -4.27 7.32
CA VAL A 117 -1.21 -5.12 8.39
C VAL A 117 -0.32 -6.35 8.47
N TYR A 118 0.40 -6.49 9.58
CA TYR A 118 1.24 -7.65 9.85
C TYR A 118 0.42 -8.76 10.52
N PRO A 119 0.78 -10.03 10.30
CA PRO A 119 0.15 -11.18 10.97
C PRO A 119 0.38 -11.21 12.48
#